data_AF-A0A970TG01-F1
#
_entry.id   AF-A0A970TG01-F1
#
_cell.length_a   1.000
_cell.length_b   1.000
_cell.length_c   1.000
_cell.angle_alpha   90.00
_cell.angle_beta   90.00
_cell.angle_gamma   90.00
#
_symmetry.space_group_name_H-M   'P 1'
#
loop_
_entity.id
_entity.type
_entity.pdbx_description
1 polymer ?
#
loop_
_entity_poly.entity_id
_entity_poly.type
_entity_poly.pdbx_seq_one_letter_code
_entity_poly.pdbx_strand_id
1 'polypeptide(L)'
;MSKILKSSHKKYKKDAKDTLYKGIDTKKKKIEPRLSCLEELSSHINLPADILAGAPIITATGRNEICLENYKGIIEYNSSLVKVQTKACKICIEGKELNILYFTEDEMKITGFIKSIIYQ
;
A
#
# COMPACT_ATOMS: atom_id res chain seq x y z
N MET A 1 -9.92 45.26 -45.98
CA MET A 1 -9.05 44.10 -45.69
C MET A 1 -8.91 43.94 -44.17
N SER A 2 -9.75 43.11 -43.55
CA SER A 2 -9.71 42.85 -42.11
C SER A 2 -8.76 41.70 -41.79
N LYS A 3 -7.63 41.99 -41.11
CA LYS A 3 -6.75 40.94 -40.57
C LYS A 3 -7.39 40.37 -39.31
N ILE A 4 -7.88 39.13 -39.40
CA ILE A 4 -8.41 38.38 -38.26
C ILE A 4 -7.25 38.08 -37.30
N LEU A 5 -7.27 38.67 -36.11
CA LEU A 5 -6.38 38.36 -35.00
C LEU A 5 -6.68 36.93 -34.52
N LYS A 6 -5.90 35.95 -34.99
CA LYS A 6 -6.02 34.56 -34.53
C LYS A 6 -5.35 34.43 -33.16
N SER A 7 -6.13 33.97 -32.17
CA SER A 7 -5.66 33.69 -30.81
C SER A 7 -4.45 32.74 -30.82
N SER A 8 -3.33 33.20 -30.25
CA SER A 8 -2.06 32.46 -30.14
C SER A 8 -2.12 31.32 -29.11
N HIS A 9 -3.25 31.18 -28.40
CA HIS A 9 -3.44 30.28 -27.27
C HIS A 9 -3.19 28.80 -27.61
N LYS A 10 -3.43 28.37 -28.85
CA LYS A 10 -3.10 27.00 -29.32
C LYS A 10 -1.60 26.77 -29.48
N LYS A 11 -0.83 27.80 -29.84
CA LYS A 11 0.62 27.73 -30.04
C LYS A 11 1.34 27.66 -28.69
N TYR A 12 1.02 28.58 -27.78
CA TYR A 12 1.56 28.59 -26.42
C TYR A 12 1.23 27.33 -25.61
N LYS A 13 0.04 26.73 -25.81
CA LYS A 13 -0.33 25.47 -25.14
C LYS A 13 0.47 24.26 -25.66
N LYS A 14 0.98 24.33 -26.90
CA LYS A 14 1.83 23.30 -27.50
C LYS A 14 3.29 23.48 -27.06
N ASP A 15 3.81 24.71 -27.13
CA ASP A 15 5.18 25.04 -26.71
C ASP A 15 5.39 24.83 -25.20
N ALA A 16 4.38 25.09 -24.37
CA ALA A 16 4.43 24.81 -22.92
C ALA A 16 4.41 23.31 -22.60
N LYS A 17 3.73 22.48 -23.41
CA LYS A 17 3.81 21.02 -23.29
C LYS A 17 5.22 20.51 -23.63
N ASP A 18 5.84 21.08 -24.67
CA ASP A 18 7.16 20.67 -25.16
C ASP A 18 8.34 21.10 -24.27
N THR A 19 8.13 22.01 -23.31
CA THR A 19 9.18 22.56 -22.43
C THR A 19 8.98 22.22 -20.96
N LEU A 20 7.77 22.39 -20.39
CA LEU A 20 7.50 22.10 -18.96
C LEU A 20 7.19 20.63 -18.67
N TYR A 21 6.52 19.93 -19.59
CA TYR A 21 6.05 18.56 -19.37
C TYR A 21 6.98 17.48 -19.92
N LYS A 22 8.06 17.85 -20.64
CA LYS A 22 9.08 16.88 -21.12
C LYS A 22 9.70 16.03 -20.02
N GLY A 23 9.77 16.55 -18.78
CA GLY A 23 10.25 15.80 -17.61
C GLY A 23 9.18 14.97 -16.88
N ILE A 24 7.91 15.14 -17.25
CA ILE A 24 6.74 14.57 -16.57
C ILE A 24 5.94 13.65 -17.52
N ASP A 25 6.36 13.53 -18.80
CA ASP A 25 5.85 12.53 -19.72
C ASP A 25 6.14 11.13 -19.16
N THR A 26 5.08 10.68 -18.47
CA THR A 26 4.62 9.34 -18.14
C THR A 26 4.90 8.33 -19.26
N LYS A 27 6.18 8.04 -19.51
CA LYS A 27 6.56 6.64 -19.66
C LYS A 27 5.99 5.98 -18.41
N LYS A 28 5.03 5.06 -18.60
CA LYS A 28 4.72 4.01 -17.62
C LYS A 28 6.07 3.65 -17.02
N LYS A 29 6.32 4.08 -15.78
CA LYS A 29 7.46 3.62 -15.02
C LYS A 29 7.19 2.13 -14.98
N LYS A 30 7.86 1.38 -15.84
CA LYS A 30 8.03 -0.05 -15.66
C LYS A 30 8.49 -0.08 -14.21
N ILE A 31 7.63 -0.58 -13.33
CA ILE A 31 8.05 -0.87 -11.96
C ILE A 31 9.02 -2.02 -12.21
N GLU A 32 10.26 -1.64 -12.51
CA GLU A 32 11.37 -2.57 -12.53
C GLU A 32 11.30 -3.24 -11.16
N PRO A 33 11.25 -4.58 -11.13
CA PRO A 33 11.14 -5.26 -9.87
C PRO A 33 12.29 -4.71 -9.01
N ARG A 34 11.98 -4.17 -7.83
CA ARG A 34 12.98 -3.75 -6.83
C ARG A 34 13.74 -4.97 -6.27
N LEU A 35 13.79 -6.06 -7.03
CA LEU A 35 14.41 -7.32 -6.71
C LEU A 35 15.93 -7.20 -6.77
N SER A 36 16.51 -6.43 -7.69
CA SER A 36 17.98 -6.39 -7.85
C SER A 36 18.75 -5.95 -6.60
N CYS A 37 18.24 -5.00 -5.80
CA CYS A 37 18.88 -4.60 -4.55
C CYS A 37 18.59 -5.58 -3.41
N LEU A 38 17.37 -6.12 -3.33
CA LEU A 38 17.00 -7.10 -2.30
C LEU A 38 17.66 -8.47 -2.55
N GLU A 39 17.93 -8.83 -3.79
CA GLU A 39 18.67 -10.04 -4.20
C GLU A 39 20.14 -9.93 -3.83
N GLU A 40 20.79 -8.78 -4.07
CA GLU A 40 22.16 -8.53 -3.60
C GLU A 40 22.25 -8.52 -2.06
N LEU A 41 21.28 -7.90 -1.38
CA LEU A 41 21.23 -7.89 0.09
C LEU A 41 20.88 -9.26 0.69
N SER A 42 20.02 -10.05 0.03
CA SER A 42 19.68 -11.42 0.43
C SER A 42 20.89 -12.35 0.45
N SER A 43 21.89 -12.12 -0.42
CA SER A 43 23.11 -12.94 -0.44
C SER A 43 24.06 -12.62 0.73
N HIS A 44 23.95 -11.43 1.31
CA HIS A 44 24.78 -10.97 2.43
C HIS A 44 24.06 -11.02 3.79
N ILE A 45 22.73 -11.04 3.79
CA ILE A 45 21.89 -11.11 4.97
C ILE A 45 21.19 -12.47 4.92
N ASN A 46 21.54 -13.38 5.85
CA ASN A 46 20.89 -14.68 6.04
C ASN A 46 19.44 -14.55 6.59
N LEU A 47 18.63 -13.68 5.98
CA LEU A 47 17.26 -13.40 6.38
C LEU A 47 16.29 -14.19 5.49
N PRO A 48 15.25 -14.82 6.06
CA PRO A 48 14.22 -15.50 5.27
C PRO A 48 13.59 -14.56 4.22
N ALA A 49 13.31 -15.11 3.02
CA ALA A 49 12.71 -14.38 1.92
C ALA A 49 11.37 -13.69 2.28
N ASP A 50 10.61 -14.26 3.22
CA ASP A 50 9.33 -13.71 3.68
C ASP A 50 9.49 -12.37 4.43
N ILE A 51 10.59 -12.18 5.15
CA ILE A 51 10.88 -10.93 5.86
C ILE A 51 11.25 -9.85 4.83
N LEU A 52 12.06 -10.20 3.83
CA LEU A 52 12.41 -9.29 2.72
C LEU A 52 11.17 -8.90 1.88
N ALA A 53 10.21 -9.82 1.73
CA ALA A 53 8.97 -9.58 1.00
C ALA A 53 7.95 -8.72 1.78
N GLY A 54 8.18 -8.49 3.08
CA GLY A 54 7.24 -7.80 3.96
C GLY A 54 5.96 -8.63 4.16
N ALA A 55 6.13 -9.93 4.47
CA ALA A 55 5.02 -10.79 4.85
C ALA A 55 4.27 -10.21 6.06
N PRO A 56 2.94 -10.35 6.12
CA PRO A 56 2.17 -9.85 7.26
C PRO A 56 2.50 -10.64 8.52
N ILE A 57 2.80 -9.91 9.60
CA ILE A 57 3.09 -10.47 10.91
C ILE A 57 1.88 -10.21 11.80
N ILE A 58 1.37 -11.28 12.41
CA ILE A 58 0.25 -11.21 13.35
C ILE A 58 0.75 -11.69 14.70
N THR A 59 0.72 -10.79 15.68
CA THR A 59 1.00 -11.12 17.07
C THR A 59 -0.31 -11.11 17.84
N ALA A 60 -0.74 -12.28 18.33
CA ALA A 60 -1.98 -12.40 19.10
C ALA A 60 -1.66 -12.61 20.58
N THR A 61 -2.20 -11.75 21.44
CA THR A 61 -2.08 -11.87 22.90
C THR A 61 -3.43 -12.31 23.47
N GLY A 62 -3.50 -13.57 23.90
CA GLY A 62 -4.76 -14.16 24.37
C GLY A 62 -5.83 -14.21 23.27
N ARG A 63 -7.09 -13.94 23.66
CA ARG A 63 -8.22 -13.82 22.71
C ARG A 63 -8.76 -12.39 22.64
N ASN A 64 -7.99 -11.44 23.14
CA ASN A 64 -8.44 -10.08 23.43
C ASN A 64 -7.67 -9.02 22.65
N GLU A 65 -6.54 -9.39 22.05
CA GLU A 65 -5.64 -8.45 21.40
C GLU A 65 -4.89 -9.09 20.22
N ILE A 66 -4.78 -8.33 19.13
CA ILE A 66 -3.95 -8.63 17.96
C ILE A 66 -3.17 -7.37 17.59
N CYS A 67 -1.87 -7.51 17.33
CA CYS A 67 -1.09 -6.55 16.56
C CYS A 67 -0.84 -7.12 15.16
N LEU A 68 -1.10 -6.31 14.14
CA LEU A 68 -0.91 -6.64 12.73
C LEU A 68 0.07 -5.66 12.09
N GLU A 69 1.15 -6.18 11.54
CA GLU A 69 2.19 -5.43 10.83
C GLU A 69 2.14 -5.71 9.32
N ASN A 70 2.86 -4.89 8.53
CA ASN A 70 3.02 -5.07 7.08
C ASN A 70 1.70 -5.12 6.29
N TYR A 71 0.70 -4.35 6.70
CA TYR A 71 -0.52 -4.15 5.93
C TYR A 71 -0.40 -2.99 4.94
N LYS A 72 -1.34 -2.93 3.99
CA LYS A 72 -1.56 -1.81 3.07
C LYS A 72 -2.73 -0.93 3.50
N GLY A 73 -3.74 -1.52 4.13
CA GLY A 73 -4.91 -0.78 4.61
C GLY A 73 -6.09 -1.67 4.98
N ILE A 74 -7.07 -1.07 5.64
CA ILE A 74 -8.33 -1.71 6.05
C ILE A 74 -9.27 -1.78 4.85
N ILE A 75 -9.84 -2.96 4.58
CA ILE A 75 -10.86 -3.19 3.54
C ILE A 75 -12.26 -3.04 4.14
N GLU A 76 -12.49 -3.61 5.31
CA GLU A 76 -13.79 -3.65 5.98
C GLU A 76 -13.57 -3.66 7.49
N TYR A 77 -14.39 -2.91 8.22
CA TYR A 77 -14.31 -2.87 9.68
C TYR A 77 -15.70 -2.68 10.29
N ASN A 78 -16.04 -3.59 11.19
CA ASN A 78 -17.20 -3.52 12.06
C ASN A 78 -16.90 -4.27 13.37
N SER A 79 -17.85 -4.23 14.32
CA SER A 79 -17.69 -4.84 15.65
C SER A 79 -17.48 -6.37 15.62
N SER A 80 -17.74 -7.04 14.49
CA SER A 80 -17.59 -8.49 14.35
C SER A 80 -16.51 -8.93 13.35
N LEU A 81 -15.99 -8.01 12.53
CA LEU A 81 -15.08 -8.32 11.44
C LEU A 81 -14.11 -7.16 11.19
N VAL A 82 -12.83 -7.48 11.13
CA VAL A 82 -11.77 -6.60 10.62
C VAL A 82 -11.12 -7.31 9.43
N LYS A 83 -11.20 -6.73 8.24
CA LYS A 83 -10.59 -7.25 7.02
C LYS A 83 -9.51 -6.31 6.54
N VAL A 84 -8.29 -6.80 6.36
CA VAL A 84 -7.11 -6.00 6.06
C VAL A 84 -6.43 -6.50 4.79
N GLN A 85 -6.03 -5.58 3.92
CA GLN A 85 -5.22 -5.86 2.75
C GLN A 85 -3.74 -5.84 3.15
N THR A 86 -2.99 -6.88 2.80
CA THR A 86 -1.52 -6.91 2.97
C THR A 86 -0.81 -6.92 1.62
N LYS A 87 0.52 -7.02 1.59
CA LYS A 87 1.28 -7.20 0.34
C LYS A 87 1.02 -8.56 -0.31
N ALA A 88 0.93 -9.62 0.49
CA ALA A 88 0.82 -10.99 0.01
C ALA A 88 -0.63 -11.47 -0.13
N CYS A 89 -1.49 -11.15 0.83
CA CYS A 89 -2.84 -11.72 0.97
C CYS A 89 -3.82 -10.75 1.65
N LYS A 90 -5.07 -11.17 1.84
CA LYS A 90 -6.01 -10.50 2.74
C LYS A 90 -6.06 -11.24 4.07
N ILE A 91 -6.20 -10.51 5.15
CA ILE A 91 -6.37 -11.07 6.50
C ILE A 91 -7.77 -10.72 6.98
N CYS A 92 -8.50 -11.74 7.42
CA CYS A 92 -9.85 -11.65 7.95
C CYS A 92 -9.81 -12.02 9.44
N ILE A 93 -10.16 -11.08 10.32
CA ILE A 93 -10.22 -11.26 11.76
C ILE A 93 -11.68 -11.19 12.16
N GLU A 94 -12.24 -12.30 12.64
CA GLU A 94 -13.64 -12.35 13.08
C GLU A 94 -13.73 -12.44 14.60
N GLY A 95 -14.78 -11.88 15.17
CA GLY A 95 -14.91 -11.76 16.61
C GLY A 95 -16.19 -11.09 17.09
N LYS A 96 -16.14 -10.56 18.30
CA LYS A 96 -17.17 -9.70 18.90
C LYS A 96 -16.51 -8.50 19.54
N GLU A 97 -17.16 -7.34 19.46
CA GLU A 97 -16.66 -6.09 20.04
C GLU A 97 -15.24 -5.76 19.58
N LEU A 98 -14.95 -6.07 18.30
CA LEU A 98 -13.68 -5.74 17.68
C LEU A 98 -13.51 -4.23 17.61
N ASN A 99 -12.40 -3.75 18.16
CA ASN A 99 -12.04 -2.35 18.19
C ASN A 99 -10.59 -2.13 17.75
N ILE A 100 -10.37 -1.29 16.73
CA ILE A 100 -9.03 -0.85 16.33
C ILE A 100 -8.58 0.24 17.32
N LEU A 101 -7.64 -0.10 18.20
CA LEU A 101 -7.09 0.81 19.21
C LEU A 101 -6.22 1.91 18.56
N TYR A 102 -5.38 1.51 17.61
CA TYR A 102 -4.60 2.42 16.77
C TYR A 102 -4.27 1.77 15.42
N PHE A 103 -3.94 2.62 14.45
CA PHE A 103 -3.58 2.24 13.09
C PHE A 103 -2.55 3.23 12.57
N THR A 104 -1.30 2.81 12.44
CA THR A 104 -0.18 3.65 11.96
C THR A 104 0.27 3.20 10.57
N GLU A 105 1.46 3.58 10.11
CA GLU A 105 2.03 2.99 8.89
C GLU A 105 2.71 1.64 9.17
N ASP A 106 3.20 1.44 10.39
CA ASP A 106 3.99 0.29 10.78
C ASP A 106 3.11 -0.86 11.30
N GLU A 107 2.14 -0.54 12.16
CA GLU A 107 1.31 -1.55 12.82
C GLU A 107 -0.10 -1.06 13.21
N MET A 108 -0.99 -2.04 13.37
CA MET A 108 -2.38 -1.87 13.77
C MET A 108 -2.64 -2.74 14.97
N LYS A 109 -3.25 -2.15 16.01
CA LYS A 109 -3.69 -2.90 17.19
C LYS A 109 -5.19 -3.04 17.21
N ILE A 110 -5.66 -4.28 17.28
CA ILE A 110 -7.06 -4.67 17.34
C ILE A 110 -7.31 -5.30 18.71
N THR A 111 -8.40 -4.90 19.34
CA THR A 111 -8.86 -5.40 20.64
C THR A 111 -10.28 -5.95 20.50
N GLY A 112 -10.75 -6.72 21.49
CA GLY A 112 -12.07 -7.35 21.46
C GLY A 112 -11.98 -8.88 21.47
N PHE A 113 -13.10 -9.59 21.43
CA PHE A 113 -13.09 -11.05 21.47
C PHE A 113 -12.74 -11.65 20.10
N ILE A 114 -11.50 -12.13 19.95
CA ILE A 114 -11.00 -12.78 18.74
C ILE A 114 -11.52 -14.23 18.66
N LYS A 115 -12.26 -14.54 17.59
CA LYS A 115 -12.74 -15.89 17.28
C LYS A 115 -11.84 -16.60 16.27
N SER A 116 -11.46 -15.93 15.20
CA SER A 116 -10.69 -16.52 14.09
C SER A 116 -9.81 -15.48 13.41
N ILE A 117 -8.70 -15.97 12.84
CA ILE A 117 -7.79 -15.20 11.99
C ILE A 117 -7.58 -16.04 10.73
N ILE A 118 -7.98 -15.51 9.58
CA ILE A 118 -8.06 -16.25 8.31
C ILE A 118 -7.23 -15.52 7.27
N TYR A 119 -6.27 -16.23 6.68
CA TYR A 119 -5.50 -15.78 5.51
C TYR A 119 -6.28 -16.12 4.24
N GLN A 120 -6.45 -15.14 3.35
CA GLN A 120 -7.24 -15.22 2.11
C GLN A 120 -6.44 -14.79 0.88
#